data_AF-A0A524MT67-F1
#
_entry.id   AF-A0A524MT67-F1
#
_cell.length_a   1.000
_cell.length_b   1.000
_cell.length_c   1.000
_cell.angle_alpha   90.00
_cell.angle_beta   90.00
_cell.angle_gamma   90.00
#
_symmetry.space_group_name_H-M   'P 1'
#
loop_
_entity.id
_entity.type
_entity.pdbx_description
1 polymer ?
#
loop_
_entity_poly.entity_id
_entity_poly.type
_entity_poly.pdbx_seq_one_letter_code
_entity_poly.pdbx_strand_id
1 'polypeptide(L)'
;MMTPQRTHVRICTLILAVAVVVLPEVGRCEILIEDIIGESVETLSVPPPEDAAGAGVDAEVLETSDLLEFINRDRLHGSLISVPSAEEGLIWKNDNVKGDVCFDLAGVSRIRLAGAGKADPLPQKSMVLLSNDDVLLGRIVSMDGKQVVLDTSYSGKVTIGRGMIKSIVPNRGAVAVVYEGPNSMAEWTTRRQRQAGQAWRYKNGVLHAAQQYPIGRIIDEKIPDMARIEFDAAWVGYPSFYFTFYTDNLQNYSGNCYMLQVGGASIYLQRYSKNSGSRNLGNVNYQTFNEGTIGKARFSMLVDKEKKSFTLLIDGNVIKQWTDMGDFAGGGNGILFQPQSRGDLRISAIQIAEWDGRIPTVGEASEEDSKEDKIQFINGDKVSGKVKSIGNSVMKFETSYATLEVPVERVMRVDMAGEEMERARRNKNDVRVHFRGVGAVTLDLVNLQDGTLKGRSENFGEVLLPINVCETMEFNIYTDKQDDDDD
;
A
#
# COMPACT_ATOMS: atom_id res chain seq x y z
N MET A 1 27.85 -51.18 37.18
CA MET A 1 29.31 -51.09 36.97
C MET A 1 29.66 -52.00 35.80
N MET A 2 30.12 -51.44 34.69
CA MET A 2 31.09 -52.03 33.74
C MET A 2 31.08 -51.23 32.43
N THR A 3 32.17 -50.49 32.21
CA THR A 3 32.79 -50.25 30.90
C THR A 3 33.50 -51.53 30.42
N PRO A 4 34.12 -51.56 29.23
CA PRO A 4 33.56 -51.41 27.88
C PRO A 4 33.96 -52.63 27.01
N GLN A 5 33.47 -52.75 25.77
CA GLN A 5 34.14 -53.65 24.81
C GLN A 5 34.26 -53.06 23.41
N ARG A 6 35.42 -53.39 22.85
CA ARG A 6 36.09 -52.87 21.67
C ARG A 6 36.07 -53.98 20.60
N THR A 7 35.86 -53.58 19.35
CA THR A 7 36.72 -53.91 18.19
C THR A 7 36.54 -55.25 17.43
N HIS A 8 36.10 -55.07 16.17
CA HIS A 8 36.49 -55.67 14.88
C HIS A 8 36.24 -57.14 14.46
N VAL A 9 35.47 -57.23 13.35
CA VAL A 9 35.77 -57.81 12.02
C VAL A 9 36.04 -59.32 11.91
N ARG A 10 35.20 -60.00 11.10
CA ARG A 10 35.66 -60.95 10.07
C ARG A 10 34.74 -60.95 8.85
N ILE A 11 35.36 -60.82 7.67
CA ILE A 11 34.83 -61.06 6.33
C ILE A 11 35.15 -62.51 5.96
N CYS A 12 34.22 -63.22 5.31
CA CYS A 12 34.46 -64.30 4.31
C CYS A 12 33.09 -64.65 3.66
N THR A 13 32.82 -64.37 2.38
CA THR A 13 33.25 -65.02 1.12
C THR A 13 32.16 -65.93 0.53
N LEU A 14 31.63 -65.46 -0.60
CA LEU A 14 31.05 -66.12 -1.78
C LEU A 14 30.25 -67.43 -1.68
N ILE A 15 29.04 -67.40 -2.25
CA ILE A 15 28.56 -68.44 -3.17
C ILE A 15 28.14 -67.78 -4.49
N LEU A 16 28.68 -68.32 -5.58
CA LEU A 16 28.50 -67.94 -6.98
C LEU A 16 27.37 -68.81 -7.57
N ALA A 17 26.37 -68.22 -8.23
CA ALA A 17 25.72 -68.83 -9.41
C ALA A 17 24.82 -67.80 -10.12
N VAL A 18 25.11 -67.66 -11.41
CA VAL A 18 24.61 -66.70 -12.39
C VAL A 18 23.18 -67.04 -12.82
N ALA A 19 22.32 -66.01 -12.91
CA ALA A 19 21.21 -66.00 -13.86
C ALA A 19 21.14 -64.61 -14.50
N VAL A 20 21.49 -64.56 -15.79
CA VAL A 20 21.45 -63.36 -16.64
C VAL A 20 20.01 -63.13 -17.05
N VAL A 21 19.45 -61.98 -16.69
CA VAL A 21 18.30 -61.37 -17.37
C VAL A 21 18.67 -59.93 -17.69
N VAL A 22 18.74 -59.64 -18.99
CA VAL A 22 19.08 -58.33 -19.55
C VAL A 22 17.85 -57.44 -19.51
N LEU A 23 17.97 -56.26 -18.89
CA LEU A 23 17.08 -55.11 -19.09
C LEU A 23 17.96 -53.87 -19.35
N PRO A 24 17.54 -52.94 -20.22
CA PRO A 24 18.39 -51.85 -20.70
C PRO A 24 18.56 -50.75 -19.64
N GLU A 25 19.82 -50.44 -19.31
CA GLU A 25 20.19 -49.28 -18.49
C GLU A 25 20.05 -47.98 -19.29
N VAL A 26 19.28 -47.04 -18.74
CA VAL A 26 19.35 -45.62 -19.07
C VAL A 26 20.60 -45.07 -18.40
N GLY A 27 21.61 -44.77 -19.20
CA GLY A 27 22.91 -44.28 -18.72
C GLY A 27 22.79 -42.99 -17.92
N ARG A 28 23.34 -43.00 -16.70
CA ARG A 28 23.73 -41.79 -15.97
C ARG A 28 25.05 -41.29 -16.53
N CYS A 29 25.09 -40.03 -16.93
CA CYS A 29 26.33 -39.33 -17.25
C CYS A 29 26.73 -38.52 -16.00
N GLU A 30 27.77 -38.97 -15.29
CA GLU A 30 28.49 -38.14 -14.31
C GLU A 30 29.62 -37.42 -15.05
N ILE A 31 29.68 -36.10 -14.93
CA ILE A 31 30.79 -35.30 -15.43
C ILE A 31 31.84 -35.22 -14.31
N LEU A 32 33.00 -35.81 -14.55
CA LEU A 32 34.23 -35.60 -13.78
C LEU A 32 34.76 -34.19 -14.10
N ILE A 33 34.97 -33.37 -13.08
CA ILE A 33 35.73 -32.12 -13.21
C ILE A 33 37.17 -32.43 -12.79
N GLU A 34 38.09 -32.46 -13.76
CA GLU A 34 39.52 -32.41 -13.49
C GLU A 34 39.96 -30.94 -13.38
N ASP A 35 40.60 -30.59 -12.26
CA ASP A 35 41.19 -29.28 -12.04
C ASP A 35 42.40 -29.08 -12.99
N ILE A 36 42.26 -28.21 -13.99
CA ILE A 36 43.37 -27.70 -14.79
C ILE A 36 43.66 -26.26 -14.38
N ILE A 37 44.84 -26.07 -13.79
CA ILE A 37 45.41 -24.77 -13.45
C ILE A 37 46.02 -24.14 -14.71
N GLY A 38 45.47 -23.00 -15.13
CA GLY A 38 46.20 -21.89 -15.75
C GLY A 38 46.43 -21.93 -17.26
N GLU A 39 45.67 -21.11 -18.00
CA GLU A 39 46.21 -20.16 -19.00
C GLU A 39 45.13 -19.13 -19.40
N SER A 40 45.54 -17.87 -19.59
CA SER A 40 44.70 -16.71 -19.88
C SER A 40 44.03 -16.80 -21.24
N VAL A 41 42.70 -16.64 -21.28
CA VAL A 41 41.93 -16.49 -22.54
C VAL A 41 41.41 -15.06 -22.66
N GLU A 42 41.79 -14.40 -23.75
CA GLU A 42 41.33 -13.08 -24.16
C GLU A 42 39.81 -13.01 -24.29
N THR A 43 39.23 -11.92 -23.80
CA THR A 43 37.79 -11.66 -23.91
C THR A 43 37.46 -11.16 -25.32
N LEU A 44 36.66 -11.93 -26.06
CA LEU A 44 36.03 -11.46 -27.30
C LEU A 44 35.01 -10.36 -26.97
N SER A 45 35.29 -9.11 -27.33
CA SER A 45 34.32 -8.01 -27.24
C SER A 45 33.42 -7.99 -28.47
N VAL A 46 32.12 -8.16 -28.29
CA VAL A 46 31.11 -7.89 -29.32
C VAL A 46 30.76 -6.40 -29.26
N PRO A 47 30.96 -5.60 -30.32
CA PRO A 47 30.58 -4.19 -30.31
C PRO A 47 29.05 -4.03 -30.34
N PRO A 48 28.50 -2.99 -29.68
CA PRO A 48 27.07 -2.70 -29.73
C PRO A 48 26.63 -2.26 -31.14
N PRO A 49 25.35 -2.46 -31.53
CA PRO A 49 24.83 -2.06 -32.82
C PRO A 49 24.91 -0.54 -33.02
N GLU A 50 25.25 -0.13 -34.25
CA GLU A 50 25.65 1.24 -34.63
C GLU A 50 24.50 2.27 -34.65
N ASP A 51 23.29 1.89 -34.26
CA ASP A 51 22.11 2.78 -34.24
C ASP A 51 21.71 3.26 -32.83
N ALA A 52 22.63 3.24 -31.88
CA ALA A 52 22.43 3.83 -30.54
C ALA A 52 22.73 5.34 -30.52
N ALA A 53 22.09 6.09 -31.41
CA ALA A 53 22.06 7.56 -31.37
C ALA A 53 20.62 8.04 -31.34
N GLY A 54 20.10 8.29 -30.13
CA GLY A 54 18.84 9.03 -29.93
C GLY A 54 17.73 8.30 -29.19
N ALA A 55 18.00 7.60 -28.09
CA ALA A 55 16.96 7.32 -27.09
C ALA A 55 16.92 8.48 -26.08
N GLY A 56 16.33 9.59 -26.50
CA GLY A 56 15.89 10.62 -25.58
C GLY A 56 14.70 10.10 -24.77
N VAL A 57 14.75 10.37 -23.46
CA VAL A 57 13.65 10.40 -22.47
C VAL A 57 12.62 9.28 -22.59
N ASP A 58 12.62 8.35 -21.62
CA ASP A 58 11.57 7.34 -21.44
C ASP A 58 10.17 7.98 -21.52
N ALA A 59 9.55 7.90 -22.70
CA ALA A 59 8.14 8.15 -22.88
C ALA A 59 7.40 6.98 -22.24
N GLU A 60 6.39 7.27 -21.41
CA GLU A 60 5.42 6.27 -20.95
C GLU A 60 5.01 5.39 -22.13
N VAL A 61 5.29 4.09 -22.05
CA VAL A 61 4.66 3.11 -22.94
C VAL A 61 3.19 3.07 -22.51
N LEU A 62 2.37 3.93 -23.10
CA LEU A 62 0.92 3.86 -22.98
C LEU A 62 0.49 2.48 -23.46
N GLU A 63 -0.09 1.67 -22.58
CA GLU A 63 -0.70 0.40 -22.98
C GLU A 63 -1.77 0.70 -24.04
N THR A 64 -1.57 0.18 -25.25
CA THR A 64 -2.39 0.50 -26.43
C THR A 64 -3.66 -0.34 -26.53
N SER A 65 -3.80 -1.36 -25.68
CA SER A 65 -4.93 -2.30 -25.64
C SER A 65 -5.21 -2.76 -24.22
N ASP A 66 -6.46 -3.08 -23.93
CA ASP A 66 -6.86 -3.66 -22.65
C ASP A 66 -6.20 -5.04 -22.47
N LEU A 67 -6.07 -5.47 -21.22
CA LEU A 67 -5.51 -6.77 -20.85
C LEU A 67 -6.49 -7.54 -19.96
N LEU A 68 -6.91 -8.70 -20.45
CA LEU A 68 -7.68 -9.70 -19.70
C LEU A 68 -6.73 -10.72 -19.08
N GLU A 69 -6.88 -10.99 -17.78
CA GLU A 69 -6.14 -12.00 -17.02
C GLU A 69 -7.13 -13.00 -16.40
N PHE A 70 -6.92 -14.28 -16.66
CA PHE A 70 -7.75 -15.39 -16.16
C PHE A 70 -7.24 -15.91 -14.82
N ILE A 71 -8.07 -16.66 -14.08
CA ILE A 71 -7.68 -17.26 -12.79
C ILE A 71 -6.47 -18.20 -12.95
N ASN A 72 -6.37 -18.90 -14.08
CA ASN A 72 -5.22 -19.76 -14.40
C ASN A 72 -3.95 -18.96 -14.81
N ARG A 73 -3.99 -17.63 -14.74
CA ARG A 73 -2.92 -16.67 -15.10
C ARG A 73 -2.65 -16.53 -16.60
N ASP A 74 -3.49 -17.11 -17.46
CA ASP A 74 -3.46 -16.80 -18.88
C ASP A 74 -3.83 -15.33 -19.12
N ARG A 75 -3.31 -14.77 -20.20
CA ARG A 75 -3.44 -13.36 -20.53
C ARG A 75 -3.84 -13.17 -21.98
N LEU A 76 -4.76 -12.25 -22.23
CA LEU A 76 -5.26 -11.92 -23.55
C LEU A 76 -5.36 -10.40 -23.71
N HIS A 77 -4.58 -9.84 -24.63
CA HIS A 77 -4.71 -8.44 -25.04
C HIS A 77 -5.94 -8.24 -25.93
N GLY A 78 -6.49 -7.02 -25.97
CA GLY A 78 -7.66 -6.72 -26.80
C GLY A 78 -8.42 -5.50 -26.32
N SER A 79 -9.75 -5.56 -26.39
CA SER A 79 -10.62 -4.51 -25.90
C SER A 79 -11.87 -5.08 -25.24
N LEU A 80 -12.19 -4.52 -24.08
CA LEU A 80 -13.46 -4.77 -23.41
C LEU A 80 -14.61 -4.13 -24.21
N ILE A 81 -15.56 -4.94 -24.68
CA ILE A 81 -16.75 -4.45 -25.37
C ILE A 81 -17.89 -4.21 -24.39
N SER A 82 -18.27 -5.25 -23.63
CA SER A 82 -19.40 -5.18 -22.70
C SER A 82 -19.41 -6.34 -21.71
N VAL A 83 -20.19 -6.18 -20.64
CA VAL A 83 -20.66 -7.27 -19.77
C VAL A 83 -22.19 -7.15 -19.70
N PRO A 84 -22.96 -7.84 -20.56
CA PRO A 84 -24.41 -7.64 -20.61
C PRO A 84 -25.11 -7.98 -19.30
N SER A 85 -24.70 -9.08 -18.66
CA SER A 85 -25.04 -9.46 -17.29
C SER A 85 -23.96 -10.38 -16.73
N ALA A 86 -24.03 -10.70 -15.44
CA ALA A 86 -23.12 -11.67 -14.83
C ALA A 86 -23.27 -13.08 -15.45
N GLU A 87 -24.48 -13.46 -15.85
CA GLU A 87 -24.79 -14.76 -16.47
C GLU A 87 -24.38 -14.84 -17.95
N GLU A 88 -24.52 -13.75 -18.69
CA GLU A 88 -24.16 -13.70 -20.11
C GLU A 88 -22.64 -13.60 -20.32
N GLY A 89 -21.90 -13.08 -19.35
CA GLY A 89 -20.45 -13.04 -19.36
C GLY A 89 -19.84 -11.80 -20.01
N LEU A 90 -18.51 -11.84 -20.16
CA LEU A 90 -17.67 -10.78 -20.70
C LEU A 90 -17.53 -10.90 -22.22
N ILE A 91 -17.90 -9.85 -22.96
CA ILE A 91 -17.67 -9.77 -24.40
C ILE A 91 -16.35 -9.04 -24.67
N TRP A 92 -15.44 -9.73 -25.34
CA TRP A 92 -14.07 -9.29 -25.60
C TRP A 92 -13.74 -9.31 -27.08
N LYS A 93 -13.06 -8.27 -27.56
CA LYS A 93 -12.55 -8.20 -28.93
C LYS A 93 -11.04 -8.41 -28.95
N ASN A 94 -10.56 -9.28 -29.84
CA ASN A 94 -9.14 -9.49 -30.10
C ASN A 94 -8.88 -9.48 -31.61
N ASP A 95 -7.83 -8.80 -32.05
CA ASP A 95 -7.54 -8.61 -33.48
C ASP A 95 -7.17 -9.91 -34.22
N ASN A 96 -6.76 -10.96 -33.49
CA ASN A 96 -6.42 -12.26 -34.05
C ASN A 96 -7.60 -13.24 -34.05
N VAL A 97 -8.78 -12.82 -33.60
CA VAL A 97 -10.02 -13.63 -33.60
C VAL A 97 -11.03 -13.00 -34.56
N LYS A 98 -11.67 -13.82 -35.40
CA LYS A 98 -12.58 -13.34 -36.45
C LYS A 98 -13.88 -12.68 -35.93
N GLY A 99 -14.16 -12.78 -34.64
CA GLY A 99 -15.34 -12.21 -34.00
C GLY A 99 -15.10 -11.99 -32.51
N ASP A 100 -16.12 -11.48 -31.84
CA ASP A 100 -16.05 -11.24 -30.40
C ASP A 100 -16.15 -12.56 -29.64
N VAL A 101 -15.41 -12.65 -28.53
CA VAL A 101 -15.35 -13.84 -27.68
C VAL A 101 -16.12 -13.55 -26.40
N CYS A 102 -17.00 -14.47 -26.02
CA CYS A 102 -17.66 -14.42 -24.72
C CYS A 102 -16.91 -15.30 -23.70
N PHE A 103 -16.57 -14.73 -22.55
CA PHE A 103 -15.93 -15.42 -21.42
C PHE A 103 -16.84 -15.42 -20.19
N ASP A 104 -16.90 -16.55 -19.49
CA ASP A 104 -17.55 -16.64 -18.17
C ASP A 104 -16.75 -15.83 -17.14
N LEU A 105 -17.43 -14.96 -16.37
CA LEU A 105 -16.81 -14.16 -15.31
C LEU A 105 -16.19 -15.03 -14.20
N ALA A 106 -16.68 -16.26 -14.02
CA ALA A 106 -16.10 -17.22 -13.08
C ALA A 106 -14.66 -17.61 -13.43
N GLY A 107 -14.23 -17.47 -14.70
CA GLY A 107 -12.87 -17.73 -15.15
C GLY A 107 -11.97 -16.49 -15.17
N VAL A 108 -12.54 -15.29 -15.01
CA VAL A 108 -11.82 -14.02 -15.12
C VAL A 108 -11.23 -13.64 -13.76
N SER A 109 -9.96 -13.27 -13.71
CA SER A 109 -9.34 -12.73 -12.50
C SER A 109 -9.31 -11.20 -12.53
N ARG A 110 -8.93 -10.62 -13.67
CA ARG A 110 -8.72 -9.18 -13.77
C ARG A 110 -8.89 -8.68 -15.20
N ILE A 111 -9.37 -7.46 -15.34
CA ILE A 111 -9.26 -6.65 -16.56
C ILE A 111 -8.48 -5.39 -16.22
N ARG A 112 -7.38 -5.11 -16.94
CA ARG A 112 -6.71 -3.81 -16.93
C ARG A 112 -7.12 -3.06 -18.19
N LEU A 113 -7.59 -1.83 -18.04
CA LEU A 113 -8.07 -1.02 -19.14
C LEU A 113 -6.94 -0.12 -19.65
N ALA A 114 -6.67 -0.15 -20.95
CA ALA A 114 -5.78 0.80 -21.63
C ALA A 114 -6.34 2.22 -21.50
N GLY A 115 -5.46 3.16 -21.17
CA GLY A 115 -5.84 4.53 -20.85
C GLY A 115 -5.44 5.54 -21.92
N ALA A 116 -6.42 6.16 -22.55
CA ALA A 116 -6.33 7.53 -23.06
C ALA A 116 -7.49 8.35 -22.48
N GLY A 117 -7.41 8.70 -21.20
CA GLY A 117 -8.44 9.49 -20.54
C GLY A 117 -7.93 10.07 -19.23
N LYS A 118 -7.54 11.35 -19.24
CA LYS A 118 -7.45 12.13 -18.00
C LYS A 118 -8.88 12.29 -17.50
N ALA A 119 -9.25 11.60 -16.43
CA ALA A 119 -10.47 11.95 -15.72
C ALA A 119 -10.39 13.44 -15.36
N ASP A 120 -11.44 14.21 -15.67
CA ASP A 120 -11.45 15.64 -15.41
C ASP A 120 -11.26 15.85 -13.90
N PRO A 121 -10.18 16.52 -13.47
CA PRO A 121 -9.94 16.74 -12.06
C PRO A 121 -10.90 17.86 -11.64
N LEU A 122 -12.12 17.51 -11.21
CA LEU A 122 -12.65 18.29 -10.11
C LEU A 122 -11.57 18.23 -9.03
N PRO A 123 -11.16 19.36 -8.44
CA PRO A 123 -10.32 19.31 -7.25
C PRO A 123 -11.16 18.59 -6.19
N GLN A 124 -10.97 17.29 -6.06
CA GLN A 124 -11.72 16.44 -5.15
C GLN A 124 -11.17 16.74 -3.75
N LYS A 125 -11.87 17.66 -3.07
CA LYS A 125 -11.42 18.24 -1.80
C LYS A 125 -11.68 17.32 -0.62
N SER A 126 -12.40 16.22 -0.80
CA SER A 126 -12.74 15.30 0.29
C SER A 126 -12.51 13.84 -0.10
N MET A 127 -12.15 13.03 0.89
CA MET A 127 -12.02 11.58 0.79
C MET A 127 -12.89 10.93 1.86
N VAL A 128 -13.65 9.90 1.48
CA VAL A 128 -14.48 9.09 2.37
C VAL A 128 -13.97 7.64 2.30
N LEU A 129 -13.48 7.13 3.43
CA LEU A 129 -13.12 5.73 3.60
C LEU A 129 -14.33 4.98 4.16
N LEU A 130 -14.70 3.88 3.50
CA LEU A 130 -15.86 3.07 3.84
C LEU A 130 -15.49 1.90 4.76
N SER A 131 -16.49 1.26 5.35
CA SER A 131 -16.31 0.14 6.29
C SER A 131 -15.70 -1.12 5.66
N ASN A 132 -15.72 -1.23 4.32
CA ASN A 132 -15.07 -2.29 3.56
C ASN A 132 -13.70 -1.88 2.98
N ASP A 133 -13.15 -0.75 3.44
CA ASP A 133 -11.93 -0.10 2.97
C ASP A 133 -11.96 0.44 1.53
N ASP A 134 -13.14 0.49 0.91
CA ASP A 134 -13.33 1.25 -0.33
C ASP A 134 -13.15 2.75 -0.07
N VAL A 135 -12.71 3.47 -1.10
CA VAL A 135 -12.41 4.90 -1.01
C VAL A 135 -13.16 5.64 -2.11
N LEU A 136 -14.00 6.58 -1.68
CA LEU A 136 -14.70 7.50 -2.56
C LEU A 136 -14.12 8.90 -2.42
N LEU A 137 -13.81 9.52 -3.54
CA LEU A 137 -13.40 10.91 -3.61
C LEU A 137 -14.50 11.80 -4.19
N GLY A 138 -14.62 13.01 -3.65
CA GLY A 138 -15.62 13.97 -4.10
C GLY A 138 -15.67 15.21 -3.21
N ARG A 139 -16.73 15.99 -3.36
CA ARG A 139 -17.05 17.14 -2.50
C ARG A 139 -18.22 16.75 -1.59
N ILE A 140 -18.05 16.90 -0.28
CA ILE A 140 -19.17 16.70 0.66
C ILE A 140 -20.21 17.79 0.42
N VAL A 141 -21.42 17.40 0.00
CA VAL A 141 -22.56 18.30 -0.16
C VAL A 141 -23.23 18.52 1.18
N SER A 142 -23.48 17.42 1.88
CA SER A 142 -24.09 17.42 3.20
C SER A 142 -23.77 16.13 3.96
N MET A 143 -23.82 16.21 5.27
CA MET A 143 -23.87 15.06 6.18
C MET A 143 -24.91 15.35 7.25
N ASP A 144 -25.62 14.31 7.67
CA ASP A 144 -26.48 14.34 8.85
C ASP A 144 -26.23 13.09 9.73
N GLY A 145 -27.09 12.87 10.72
CA GLY A 145 -26.99 11.72 11.61
C GLY A 145 -27.26 10.35 10.96
N LYS A 146 -27.62 10.30 9.67
CA LYS A 146 -27.98 9.08 8.95
C LYS A 146 -27.14 8.84 7.71
N GLN A 147 -26.71 9.89 7.01
CA GLN A 147 -26.06 9.75 5.71
C GLN A 147 -25.11 10.90 5.37
N VAL A 148 -24.19 10.61 4.45
CA VAL A 148 -23.36 11.60 3.75
C VAL A 148 -23.76 11.62 2.28
N VAL A 149 -23.90 12.82 1.72
CA VAL A 149 -24.08 13.04 0.28
C VAL A 149 -22.78 13.60 -0.29
N LEU A 150 -22.14 12.81 -1.14
CA LEU A 150 -20.88 13.12 -1.81
C LEU A 150 -21.15 13.45 -3.28
N ASP A 151 -20.65 14.57 -3.76
CA ASP A 151 -20.69 14.96 -5.18
C ASP A 151 -19.37 14.55 -5.84
N THR A 152 -19.44 13.54 -6.70
CA THR A 152 -18.28 12.93 -7.38
C THR A 152 -18.18 13.44 -8.81
N SER A 153 -16.96 13.59 -9.34
CA SER A 153 -16.77 14.01 -10.74
C SER A 153 -17.20 12.95 -11.76
N TYR A 154 -17.33 11.70 -11.34
CA TYR A 154 -17.53 10.55 -12.22
C TYR A 154 -18.95 9.98 -12.18
N SER A 155 -19.63 10.00 -11.02
CA SER A 155 -20.97 9.42 -10.86
C SER A 155 -22.00 10.45 -10.37
N GLY A 156 -21.65 11.73 -10.24
CA GLY A 156 -22.50 12.74 -9.62
C GLY A 156 -22.71 12.47 -8.13
N LYS A 157 -23.93 12.66 -7.64
CA LYS A 157 -24.24 12.53 -6.21
C LYS A 157 -24.38 11.07 -5.78
N VAL A 158 -23.56 10.67 -4.81
CA VAL A 158 -23.60 9.37 -4.13
C VAL A 158 -24.06 9.59 -2.70
N THR A 159 -25.03 8.79 -2.23
CA THR A 159 -25.52 8.84 -0.85
C THR A 159 -25.02 7.62 -0.09
N ILE A 160 -24.30 7.85 1.00
CA ILE A 160 -23.63 6.82 1.79
C ILE A 160 -24.28 6.78 3.16
N GLY A 161 -24.70 5.61 3.62
CA GLY A 161 -25.20 5.45 4.99
C GLY A 161 -24.10 5.74 6.01
N ARG A 162 -24.42 6.46 7.09
CA ARG A 162 -23.44 6.84 8.11
C ARG A 162 -22.70 5.64 8.70
N GLY A 163 -23.41 4.54 8.96
CA GLY A 163 -22.80 3.30 9.47
C GLY A 163 -21.83 2.65 8.50
N MET A 164 -21.87 2.99 7.21
CA MET A 164 -20.96 2.46 6.19
C MET A 164 -19.68 3.27 6.06
N ILE A 165 -19.51 4.34 6.86
CA ILE A 165 -18.36 5.25 6.80
C ILE A 165 -17.43 4.95 7.95
N LYS A 166 -16.16 4.74 7.61
CA LYS A 166 -15.07 4.55 8.57
C LYS A 166 -14.42 5.88 8.95
N SER A 167 -14.12 6.71 7.95
CA SER A 167 -13.55 8.04 8.19
C SER A 167 -13.78 9.00 7.03
N ILE A 168 -13.74 10.30 7.33
CA ILE A 168 -13.87 11.38 6.37
C ILE A 168 -12.67 12.32 6.50
N VAL A 169 -12.01 12.61 5.38
CA VAL A 169 -11.03 13.70 5.25
C VAL A 169 -11.73 14.81 4.45
N PRO A 170 -12.31 15.83 5.10
CA PRO A 170 -13.24 16.73 4.42
C PRO A 170 -12.53 17.83 3.61
N ASN A 171 -11.28 18.15 3.93
CA ASN A 171 -10.47 19.16 3.24
C ASN A 171 -9.05 18.65 2.97
N ARG A 172 -8.92 17.75 1.98
CA ARG A 172 -7.67 17.10 1.55
C ARG A 172 -6.56 18.09 1.15
N GLY A 173 -6.89 19.35 0.84
CA GLY A 173 -5.94 20.40 0.44
C GLY A 173 -5.81 21.58 1.43
N ALA A 174 -6.27 21.44 2.68
CA ALA A 174 -6.28 22.52 3.68
C ALA A 174 -4.91 22.89 4.23
N VAL A 175 -4.03 21.88 4.33
CA VAL A 175 -2.66 22.02 4.79
C VAL A 175 -1.79 22.08 3.54
N ALA A 176 -0.63 22.74 3.60
CA ALA A 176 0.41 22.57 2.59
C ALA A 176 0.92 21.12 2.64
N VAL A 177 0.11 20.22 2.09
CA VAL A 177 0.42 18.81 1.90
C VAL A 177 1.34 18.76 0.70
N VAL A 178 2.62 18.56 0.96
CA VAL A 178 3.65 18.47 -0.08
C VAL A 178 3.69 17.08 -0.72
N TYR A 179 3.04 16.09 -0.09
CA TYR A 179 2.86 14.76 -0.63
C TYR A 179 1.71 13.99 0.01
N GLU A 180 0.97 13.27 -0.82
CA GLU A 180 0.00 12.27 -0.40
C GLU A 180 0.07 11.04 -1.32
N GLY A 181 0.09 9.84 -0.73
CA GLY A 181 0.17 8.59 -1.48
C GLY A 181 0.17 7.36 -0.56
N PRO A 182 0.65 6.21 -1.04
CA PRO A 182 1.16 5.94 -2.38
C PRO A 182 0.02 5.90 -3.42
N ASN A 183 0.28 6.36 -4.65
CA ASN A 183 -0.68 6.43 -5.76
C ASN A 183 -0.40 5.41 -6.88
N SER A 184 0.85 4.99 -7.03
CA SER A 184 1.25 3.97 -8.02
C SER A 184 2.62 3.38 -7.65
N MET A 185 3.09 2.33 -8.33
CA MET A 185 4.51 1.92 -8.22
C MET A 185 5.47 2.89 -8.92
N ALA A 186 5.01 3.64 -9.94
CA ALA A 186 5.88 4.44 -10.81
C ALA A 186 6.52 5.62 -10.07
N GLU A 187 5.87 6.10 -9.01
CA GLU A 187 6.36 7.19 -8.18
C GLU A 187 7.45 6.73 -7.16
N TRP A 188 7.78 5.44 -7.12
CA TRP A 188 8.72 4.85 -6.16
C TRP A 188 9.95 4.23 -6.83
N THR A 189 11.10 4.36 -6.15
CA THR A 189 12.39 3.82 -6.58
C THR A 189 12.84 2.69 -5.66
N THR A 190 13.42 1.64 -6.23
CA THR A 190 14.05 0.53 -5.48
C THR A 190 15.48 0.30 -5.96
N ARG A 191 16.34 -0.26 -5.10
CA ARG A 191 17.77 -0.45 -5.38
C ARG A 191 18.08 -1.33 -6.59
N ARG A 192 17.15 -2.19 -6.97
CA ARG A 192 17.25 -3.04 -8.17
C ARG A 192 16.02 -2.79 -9.01
N GLN A 193 16.03 -1.73 -9.80
CA GLN A 193 14.89 -1.32 -10.61
C GLN A 193 14.35 -2.46 -11.50
N ARG A 194 15.25 -3.33 -12.02
CA ARG A 194 14.90 -4.55 -12.76
C ARG A 194 14.10 -5.60 -11.95
N GLN A 195 14.14 -5.52 -10.62
CA GLN A 195 13.44 -6.39 -9.67
C GLN A 195 12.42 -5.61 -8.82
N ALA A 196 12.10 -4.36 -9.17
CA ALA A 196 11.22 -3.51 -8.36
C ALA A 196 9.86 -4.18 -8.09
N GLY A 197 9.22 -4.75 -9.13
CA GLY A 197 7.96 -5.49 -9.01
C GLY A 197 8.03 -6.84 -8.29
N GLN A 198 9.25 -7.35 -8.04
CA GLN A 198 9.48 -8.56 -7.25
C GLN A 198 9.71 -8.24 -5.77
N ALA A 199 10.27 -7.06 -5.47
CA ALA A 199 10.58 -6.62 -4.11
C ALA A 199 9.40 -5.92 -3.45
N TRP A 200 8.69 -5.11 -4.23
CA TRP A 200 7.53 -4.33 -3.78
C TRP A 200 6.43 -4.40 -4.82
N ARG A 201 5.19 -4.38 -4.34
CA ARG A 201 4.00 -4.34 -5.20
C ARG A 201 3.09 -3.24 -4.70
N TYR A 202 2.56 -2.45 -5.62
CA TYR A 202 1.46 -1.54 -5.32
C TYR A 202 0.15 -2.27 -5.55
N LYS A 203 -0.73 -2.23 -4.56
CA LYS A 203 -2.11 -2.67 -4.69
C LYS A 203 -2.99 -1.77 -3.82
N ASN A 204 -3.97 -1.11 -4.42
CA ASN A 204 -5.06 -0.43 -3.71
C ASN A 204 -4.59 0.69 -2.75
N GLY A 205 -3.66 1.55 -3.15
CA GLY A 205 -3.12 2.59 -2.26
C GLY A 205 -2.18 2.05 -1.19
N VAL A 206 -1.72 0.80 -1.32
CA VAL A 206 -0.84 0.11 -0.38
C VAL A 206 0.41 -0.39 -1.11
N LEU A 207 1.57 -0.11 -0.52
CA LEU A 207 2.84 -0.73 -0.90
C LEU A 207 3.03 -2.00 -0.08
N HIS A 208 3.08 -3.14 -0.76
CA HIS A 208 3.33 -4.45 -0.19
C HIS A 208 4.80 -4.83 -0.38
N ALA A 209 5.51 -5.03 0.73
CA ALA A 209 6.85 -5.59 0.73
C ALA A 209 6.80 -7.10 0.49
N ALA A 210 7.42 -7.58 -0.59
CA ALA A 210 7.64 -8.99 -0.84
C ALA A 210 9.05 -9.45 -0.43
N GLN A 211 10.02 -8.51 -0.35
CA GLN A 211 11.42 -8.78 0.00
C GLN A 211 11.95 -7.72 0.97
N GLN A 212 13.08 -8.00 1.62
CA GLN A 212 13.78 -7.12 2.57
C GLN A 212 14.54 -5.94 1.91
N TYR A 213 14.07 -5.48 0.75
CA TYR A 213 14.71 -4.40 -0.01
C TYR A 213 14.03 -3.06 0.28
N PRO A 214 14.78 -1.94 0.27
CA PRO A 214 14.20 -0.63 0.46
C PRO A 214 13.37 -0.18 -0.75
N ILE A 215 12.35 0.62 -0.48
CA ILE A 215 11.63 1.44 -1.44
C ILE A 215 11.65 2.89 -0.97
N GLY A 216 11.93 3.82 -1.88
CA GLY A 216 12.04 5.22 -1.53
C GLY A 216 11.51 6.15 -2.60
N ARG A 217 11.23 7.39 -2.21
CA ARG A 217 10.69 8.44 -3.07
C ARG A 217 11.35 9.76 -2.72
N ILE A 218 11.69 10.54 -3.75
CA ILE A 218 11.99 11.96 -3.59
C ILE A 218 10.66 12.70 -3.55
N ILE A 219 10.46 13.56 -2.57
CA ILE A 219 9.34 14.49 -2.56
C ILE A 219 9.70 15.63 -3.51
N ASP A 220 8.83 15.94 -4.46
CA ASP A 220 9.11 16.96 -5.48
C ASP A 220 9.12 18.37 -4.86
N GLU A 221 8.19 18.61 -3.95
CA GLU A 221 8.13 19.82 -3.13
C GLU A 221 9.01 19.68 -1.89
N LYS A 222 9.71 20.76 -1.48
CA LYS A 222 10.56 20.75 -0.29
C LYS A 222 9.75 20.31 0.93
N ILE A 223 10.21 19.27 1.64
CA ILE A 223 9.62 18.90 2.93
C ILE A 223 9.75 20.11 3.88
N PRO A 224 8.64 20.59 4.48
CA PRO A 224 8.62 21.78 5.32
C PRO A 224 9.65 21.75 6.45
N ASP A 225 10.04 22.92 6.95
CA ASP A 225 10.97 22.99 8.08
C ASP A 225 10.28 22.62 9.40
N MET A 226 8.96 22.83 9.46
CA MET A 226 8.04 22.24 10.42
C MET A 226 7.23 21.15 9.71
N ALA A 227 7.70 19.91 9.67
CA ALA A 227 7.03 18.84 8.92
C ALA A 227 6.33 17.82 9.83
N ARG A 228 5.14 17.40 9.44
CA ARG A 228 4.46 16.20 9.92
C ARG A 228 4.49 15.15 8.82
N ILE A 229 5.17 14.04 9.07
CA ILE A 229 5.24 12.90 8.16
C ILE A 229 4.46 11.75 8.77
N GLU A 230 3.40 11.31 8.10
CA GLU A 230 2.53 10.24 8.58
C GLU A 230 2.46 9.10 7.59
N PHE A 231 2.20 7.91 8.10
CA PHE A 231 1.89 6.72 7.31
C PHE A 231 1.24 5.66 8.19
N ASP A 232 0.41 4.83 7.57
CA ASP A 232 -0.08 3.58 8.17
C ASP A 232 0.89 2.45 7.82
N ALA A 233 1.36 1.71 8.82
CA ALA A 233 2.11 0.47 8.63
C ALA A 233 1.31 -0.72 9.16
N ALA A 234 1.22 -1.79 8.38
CA ALA A 234 0.63 -3.07 8.82
C ALA A 234 1.62 -4.21 8.63
N TRP A 235 1.62 -5.16 9.56
CA TRP A 235 2.59 -6.24 9.64
C TRP A 235 2.00 -7.57 10.12
N VAL A 236 2.80 -8.63 10.03
CA VAL A 236 2.51 -9.95 10.60
C VAL A 236 3.45 -10.20 11.78
N GLY A 237 2.90 -10.69 12.90
CA GLY A 237 3.66 -10.88 14.13
C GLY A 237 4.00 -9.54 14.80
N TYR A 238 5.26 -9.10 14.69
CA TYR A 238 5.75 -7.86 15.30
C TYR A 238 6.31 -6.90 14.24
N PRO A 239 6.23 -5.57 14.45
CA PRO A 239 6.72 -4.62 13.47
C PRO A 239 8.25 -4.69 13.39
N SER A 240 8.77 -4.83 12.18
CA SER A 240 10.21 -4.93 11.94
C SER A 240 10.58 -4.21 10.64
N PHE A 241 10.84 -2.90 10.72
CA PHE A 241 11.12 -2.06 9.57
C PHE A 241 11.91 -0.80 9.94
N TYR A 242 12.55 -0.21 8.93
CA TYR A 242 13.17 1.11 9.02
C TYR A 242 12.37 2.12 8.21
N PHE A 243 12.16 3.30 8.79
CA PHE A 243 11.64 4.47 8.10
C PHE A 243 12.72 5.55 8.11
N THR A 244 13.23 5.89 6.94
CA THR A 244 14.26 6.92 6.75
C THR A 244 13.63 8.16 6.14
N PHE A 245 13.99 9.33 6.63
CA PHE A 245 13.44 10.62 6.20
C PHE A 245 14.54 11.69 6.11
N TYR A 246 14.29 12.71 5.28
CA TYR A 246 15.29 13.69 4.82
C TYR A 246 16.55 13.05 4.21
N THR A 247 16.38 11.91 3.54
CA THR A 247 17.51 11.18 2.95
C THR A 247 17.94 11.80 1.62
N ASP A 248 19.25 11.87 1.40
CA ASP A 248 19.88 12.17 0.11
C ASP A 248 20.20 10.90 -0.71
N ASN A 249 19.72 9.74 -0.25
CA ASN A 249 20.02 8.44 -0.83
C ASN A 249 18.83 7.47 -0.70
N LEU A 250 18.26 7.07 -1.83
CA LEU A 250 17.13 6.13 -1.89
C LEU A 250 17.54 4.67 -2.02
N GLN A 251 18.85 4.38 -2.04
CA GLN A 251 19.36 3.01 -2.23
C GLN A 251 19.48 2.24 -0.92
N ASN A 252 19.63 2.95 0.21
CA ASN A 252 19.73 2.42 1.57
C ASN A 252 19.63 3.57 2.60
N TYR A 253 19.64 3.24 3.89
CA TYR A 253 19.62 4.19 4.99
C TYR A 253 20.99 4.87 5.30
N SER A 254 21.85 5.05 4.30
CA SER A 254 23.18 5.70 4.47
C SER A 254 23.25 7.05 3.78
N GLY A 255 24.21 7.89 4.18
CA GLY A 255 24.36 9.25 3.64
C GLY A 255 23.97 10.28 4.70
N ASN A 256 23.21 11.29 4.29
CA ASN A 256 22.66 12.30 5.18
C ASN A 256 21.17 12.01 5.41
N CYS A 257 20.79 11.52 6.58
CA CYS A 257 19.40 11.19 6.90
C CYS A 257 19.14 11.02 8.41
N TYR A 258 17.86 10.92 8.75
CA TYR A 258 17.40 10.34 10.00
C TYR A 258 16.68 9.02 9.72
N MET A 259 16.85 8.04 10.59
CA MET A 259 16.24 6.71 10.47
C MET A 259 15.55 6.32 11.77
N LEU A 260 14.23 6.15 11.69
CA LEU A 260 13.44 5.49 12.72
C LEU A 260 13.55 3.98 12.50
N GLN A 261 14.15 3.27 13.46
CA GLN A 261 14.20 1.82 13.48
C GLN A 261 13.11 1.29 14.40
N VAL A 262 12.20 0.49 13.86
CA VAL A 262 11.15 -0.22 14.61
C VAL A 262 11.48 -1.71 14.59
N GLY A 263 11.72 -2.30 15.76
CA GLY A 263 12.00 -3.73 15.92
C GLY A 263 11.28 -4.28 17.16
N GLY A 264 10.08 -4.83 16.96
CA GLY A 264 9.15 -5.15 18.04
C GLY A 264 8.84 -3.92 18.88
N ALA A 265 8.83 -4.06 20.20
CA ALA A 265 8.66 -2.92 21.11
C ALA A 265 9.83 -1.92 21.09
N SER A 266 11.00 -2.25 20.54
CA SER A 266 12.16 -1.35 20.60
C SER A 266 12.18 -0.40 19.41
N ILE A 267 12.10 0.89 19.70
CA ILE A 267 12.12 1.95 18.70
C ILE A 267 13.32 2.86 18.93
N TYR A 268 14.14 3.06 17.90
CA TYR A 268 15.34 3.89 17.94
C TYR A 268 15.25 4.99 16.90
N LEU A 269 15.79 6.17 17.23
CA LEU A 269 16.06 7.20 16.23
C LEU A 269 17.56 7.30 16.01
N GLN A 270 18.00 7.06 14.79
CA GLN A 270 19.39 7.15 14.37
C GLN A 270 19.59 8.35 13.44
N ARG A 271 20.75 8.97 13.57
CA ARG A 271 21.27 10.02 12.70
C ARG A 271 22.36 9.42 11.81
N TYR A 272 22.36 9.76 10.53
CA TYR A 272 23.48 9.52 9.61
C TYR A 272 23.90 10.81 8.94
N SER A 273 25.20 11.09 8.92
CA SER A 273 25.77 12.21 8.18
C SER A 273 27.09 11.81 7.54
N LYS A 274 27.30 12.29 6.31
CA LYS A 274 28.59 12.14 5.62
C LYS A 274 29.74 12.83 6.37
N ASN A 275 29.45 13.89 7.12
CA ASN A 275 30.45 14.71 7.81
C ASN A 275 30.72 14.25 9.25
N SER A 276 29.70 13.70 9.93
CA SER A 276 29.77 13.37 11.36
C SER A 276 29.52 11.90 11.70
N GLY A 277 29.45 11.02 10.69
CA GLY A 277 29.16 9.60 10.87
C GLY A 277 27.73 9.32 11.34
N SER A 278 27.54 8.15 11.97
CA SER A 278 26.25 7.72 12.52
C SER A 278 26.19 7.84 14.04
N ARG A 279 25.01 8.16 14.58
CA ARG A 279 24.78 8.24 16.03
C ARG A 279 23.35 7.84 16.37
N ASN A 280 23.19 7.06 17.45
CA ASN A 280 21.89 6.81 18.06
C ASN A 280 21.49 8.03 18.91
N LEU A 281 20.33 8.62 18.62
CA LEU A 281 19.79 9.78 19.36
C LEU A 281 18.99 9.35 20.60
N GLY A 282 18.67 8.07 20.72
CA GLY A 282 18.00 7.47 21.85
C GLY A 282 16.97 6.43 21.41
N ASN A 283 16.46 5.70 22.41
CA ASN A 283 15.46 4.67 22.20
C ASN A 283 14.24 4.87 23.11
N VAL A 284 13.17 4.19 22.75
CA VAL A 284 11.97 4.02 23.58
C VAL A 284 11.49 2.58 23.44
N ASN A 285 10.88 2.06 24.49
CA ASN A 285 10.23 0.76 24.47
C ASN A 285 8.71 0.96 24.49
N TYR A 286 8.04 0.46 23.46
CA TYR A 286 6.59 0.50 23.29
C TYR A 286 6.03 -0.93 23.36
N GLN A 287 5.74 -1.39 24.59
CA GLN A 287 5.42 -2.80 24.88
C GLN A 287 4.21 -3.33 24.12
N THR A 288 3.27 -2.47 23.72
CA THR A 288 2.07 -2.85 22.98
C THR A 288 2.39 -3.60 21.68
N PHE A 289 3.55 -3.34 21.05
CA PHE A 289 4.00 -4.10 19.88
C PHE A 289 4.51 -5.51 20.17
N ASN A 290 4.85 -5.83 21.43
CA ASN A 290 5.25 -7.18 21.83
C ASN A 290 4.06 -8.07 22.21
N GLU A 291 2.88 -7.50 22.43
CA GLU A 291 1.68 -8.24 22.83
C GLU A 291 1.11 -9.08 21.68
N GLY A 292 1.56 -8.85 20.44
CA GLY A 292 1.13 -9.58 19.24
C GLY A 292 -0.34 -9.33 18.85
N THR A 293 -1.02 -8.43 19.55
CA THR A 293 -2.41 -8.02 19.35
C THR A 293 -2.56 -6.97 18.24
N ILE A 294 -1.52 -6.17 18.02
CA ILE A 294 -1.52 -5.10 17.04
C ILE A 294 -0.77 -5.54 15.77
N GLY A 295 -1.52 -5.67 14.68
CA GLY A 295 -1.00 -5.93 13.33
C GLY A 295 -0.94 -4.69 12.43
N LYS A 296 -1.30 -3.51 12.94
CA LYS A 296 -1.30 -2.24 12.20
C LYS A 296 -1.24 -1.05 13.17
N ALA A 297 -0.50 -0.01 12.81
CA ALA A 297 -0.55 1.28 13.51
C ALA A 297 -0.31 2.45 12.56
N ARG A 298 -0.78 3.64 12.94
CA ARG A 298 -0.44 4.91 12.29
C ARG A 298 0.74 5.55 12.98
N PHE A 299 1.81 5.79 12.22
CA PHE A 299 3.00 6.48 12.68
C PHE A 299 2.92 7.95 12.25
N SER A 300 3.24 8.86 13.16
CA SER A 300 3.44 10.27 12.85
C SER A 300 4.79 10.74 13.39
N MET A 301 5.59 11.35 12.53
CA MET A 301 6.85 11.99 12.88
C MET A 301 6.68 13.50 12.74
N LEU A 302 6.63 14.22 13.86
CA LEU A 302 6.67 15.67 13.88
C LEU A 302 8.12 16.12 13.93
N VAL A 303 8.51 17.01 13.02
CA VAL A 303 9.87 17.50 12.88
C VAL A 303 9.86 19.01 12.99
N ASP A 304 10.70 19.53 13.87
CA ASP A 304 11.09 20.94 13.94
C ASP A 304 12.58 21.01 13.58
N LYS A 305 12.89 21.46 12.37
CA LYS A 305 14.29 21.51 11.88
C LYS A 305 15.13 22.53 12.63
N GLU A 306 14.54 23.66 13.03
CA GLU A 306 15.24 24.72 13.76
C GLU A 306 15.68 24.21 15.13
N LYS A 307 14.75 23.58 15.86
CA LYS A 307 15.04 22.95 17.16
C LYS A 307 15.71 21.58 17.04
N LYS A 308 15.84 21.04 15.82
CA LYS A 308 16.33 19.69 15.52
C LYS A 308 15.64 18.63 16.39
N SER A 309 14.33 18.78 16.54
CA SER A 309 13.51 17.94 17.40
C SER A 309 12.60 17.06 16.58
N PHE A 310 12.38 15.84 17.08
CA PHE A 310 11.64 14.78 16.41
C PHE A 310 10.69 14.17 17.42
N THR A 311 9.38 14.27 17.19
CA THR A 311 8.37 13.68 18.08
C THR A 311 7.67 12.56 17.34
N LEU A 312 7.80 11.34 17.86
CA LEU A 312 7.07 10.17 17.38
C LEU A 312 5.73 10.06 18.09
N LEU A 313 4.69 9.89 17.29
CA LEU A 313 3.38 9.45 17.72
C LEU A 313 3.05 8.10 17.09
N ILE A 314 2.38 7.25 17.85
CA ILE A 314 1.78 6.00 17.37
C ILE A 314 0.30 6.06 17.75
N ASP A 315 -0.57 5.92 16.76
CA ASP A 315 -2.02 6.03 16.91
C ASP A 315 -2.42 7.36 17.60
N GLY A 316 -1.66 8.40 17.25
CA GLY A 316 -1.77 9.76 17.78
C GLY A 316 -1.37 9.95 19.25
N ASN A 317 -0.83 8.93 19.93
CA ASN A 317 -0.22 9.08 21.25
C ASN A 317 1.24 9.46 21.13
N VAL A 318 1.67 10.50 21.85
CA VAL A 318 3.10 10.87 21.91
C VAL A 318 3.87 9.80 22.65
N ILE A 319 4.77 9.13 21.93
CA ILE A 319 5.59 8.03 22.46
C ILE A 319 6.92 8.55 22.95
N LYS A 320 7.58 9.40 22.15
CA LYS A 320 8.90 9.92 22.47
C LYS A 320 9.21 11.17 21.66
N GLN A 321 9.92 12.10 22.28
CA GLN A 321 10.61 13.19 21.60
C GLN A 321 12.13 13.01 21.72
N TRP A 322 12.84 13.23 20.62
CA TRP A 322 14.29 13.30 20.55
C TRP A 322 14.73 14.70 20.15
N THR A 323 15.96 15.03 20.50
CA THR A 323 16.63 16.27 20.05
C THR A 323 18.03 15.91 19.59
N ASP A 324 18.38 16.35 18.39
CA ASP A 324 19.71 16.15 17.85
C ASP A 324 20.64 17.30 18.27
N MET A 325 21.62 16.98 19.12
CA MET A 325 22.58 17.96 19.64
C MET A 325 23.65 18.38 18.62
N GLY A 326 23.76 17.71 17.47
CA GLY A 326 24.66 18.14 16.38
C GLY A 326 23.95 19.03 15.36
N ASP A 327 24.52 19.23 14.17
CA ASP A 327 23.84 19.95 13.08
C ASP A 327 22.66 19.13 12.53
N PHE A 328 21.71 19.74 11.84
CA PHE A 328 20.65 18.95 11.19
C PHE A 328 21.27 18.02 10.13
N ALA A 329 21.09 16.72 10.30
CA ALA A 329 21.77 15.70 9.51
C ALA A 329 21.06 15.34 8.21
N GLY A 330 19.79 15.70 8.08
CA GLY A 330 19.03 15.51 6.86
C GLY A 330 19.57 16.41 5.76
N GLY A 331 19.91 15.82 4.62
CA GLY A 331 20.53 16.53 3.49
C GLY A 331 19.73 16.44 2.19
N GLY A 332 18.65 15.68 2.19
CA GLY A 332 17.82 15.48 1.01
C GLY A 332 16.33 15.58 1.28
N ASN A 333 15.57 15.37 0.21
CA ASN A 333 14.11 15.44 0.22
C ASN A 333 13.47 14.05 0.07
N GLY A 334 14.20 12.99 0.40
CA GLY A 334 13.75 11.63 0.25
C GLY A 334 13.12 11.05 1.51
N ILE A 335 12.17 10.15 1.31
CA ILE A 335 11.70 9.17 2.29
C ILE A 335 11.99 7.74 1.80
N LEU A 336 12.20 6.82 2.72
CA LEU A 336 12.50 5.41 2.41
C LEU A 336 11.93 4.48 3.48
N PHE A 337 11.32 3.39 3.04
CA PHE A 337 10.84 2.30 3.88
C PHE A 337 11.65 1.05 3.59
N GLN A 338 12.09 0.35 4.63
CA GLN A 338 12.85 -0.89 4.49
C GLN A 338 12.36 -1.95 5.49
N PRO A 339 11.65 -3.00 5.04
CA PRO A 339 11.32 -4.15 5.86
C PRO A 339 12.57 -4.90 6.31
N GLN A 340 12.53 -5.45 7.52
CA GLN A 340 13.59 -6.31 8.07
C GLN A 340 13.22 -7.80 8.02
N SER A 341 11.96 -8.15 7.79
CA SER A 341 11.50 -9.50 7.45
C SER A 341 10.95 -9.56 6.02
N ARG A 342 10.77 -10.76 5.46
CA ARG A 342 10.20 -10.94 4.11
C ARG A 342 8.68 -11.07 4.21
N GLY A 343 7.94 -10.36 3.36
CA GLY A 343 6.50 -10.60 3.15
C GLY A 343 5.55 -9.90 4.14
N ASP A 344 6.08 -9.24 5.18
CA ASP A 344 5.28 -8.86 6.36
C ASP A 344 5.10 -7.35 6.52
N LEU A 345 5.33 -6.52 5.50
CA LEU A 345 5.16 -5.06 5.65
C LEU A 345 4.27 -4.49 4.56
N ARG A 346 3.28 -3.71 4.99
CA ARG A 346 2.38 -2.94 4.14
C ARG A 346 2.41 -1.48 4.58
N ILE A 347 2.66 -0.56 3.65
CA ILE A 347 2.69 0.89 3.90
C ILE A 347 1.59 1.57 3.10
N SER A 348 0.81 2.44 3.73
CA SER A 348 -0.30 3.16 3.09
C SER A 348 -0.55 4.51 3.75
N ALA A 349 -1.47 5.30 3.18
CA ALA A 349 -1.94 6.57 3.75
C ALA A 349 -0.79 7.51 4.17
N ILE A 350 0.24 7.60 3.33
CA ILE A 350 1.39 8.47 3.54
C ILE A 350 0.95 9.91 3.31
N GLN A 351 1.25 10.78 4.27
CA GLN A 351 1.03 12.20 4.14
C GLN A 351 2.25 12.96 4.65
N ILE A 352 2.70 13.96 3.91
CA ILE A 352 3.71 14.90 4.36
C ILE A 352 3.12 16.29 4.25
N ALA A 353 3.07 16.99 5.37
CA ALA A 353 2.49 18.33 5.44
C ALA A 353 3.25 19.22 6.41
N GLU A 354 3.05 20.52 6.31
CA GLU A 354 3.48 21.46 7.35
C GLU A 354 2.65 21.28 8.63
N TRP A 355 3.25 21.47 9.81
CA TRP A 355 2.54 21.48 11.10
C TRP A 355 2.83 22.74 11.90
N ASP A 356 1.97 23.04 12.85
CA ASP A 356 1.90 24.34 13.55
C ASP A 356 2.84 24.47 14.77
N GLY A 357 3.65 23.45 15.07
CA GLY A 357 4.58 23.45 16.19
C GLY A 357 3.99 23.01 17.54
N ARG A 358 2.70 22.62 17.62
CA ARG A 358 2.07 22.15 18.87
C ARG A 358 2.10 20.64 19.01
N ILE A 359 2.81 20.15 20.03
CA ILE A 359 2.86 18.71 20.33
C ILE A 359 1.57 18.33 21.06
N PRO A 360 0.84 17.28 20.63
CA PRO A 360 -0.35 16.79 21.33
C PRO A 360 -0.05 16.42 22.78
N THR A 361 -0.95 16.74 23.70
CA THR A 361 -0.77 16.44 25.12
C THR A 361 -0.97 14.95 25.39
N VAL A 362 -0.09 14.34 26.20
CA VAL A 362 -0.19 12.92 26.57
C VAL A 362 -1.50 12.67 27.33
N GLY A 363 -2.37 11.81 26.79
CA GLY A 363 -3.61 11.36 27.45
C GLY A 363 -4.92 11.49 26.65
N GLU A 364 -4.90 12.01 25.42
CA GLU A 364 -6.13 12.27 24.63
C GLU A 364 -6.46 11.23 23.53
N ALA A 365 -5.81 10.06 23.48
CA ALA A 365 -6.16 9.03 22.51
C ALA A 365 -6.08 7.60 23.05
N SER A 366 -7.17 7.09 23.61
CA SER A 366 -7.43 5.64 23.59
C SER A 366 -8.20 5.32 22.30
N GLU A 367 -7.54 4.65 21.37
CA GLU A 367 -8.10 4.09 20.14
C GLU A 367 -8.30 2.59 20.35
N GLU A 368 -9.43 2.22 20.95
CA GLU A 368 -10.09 0.92 20.81
C GLU A 368 -11.45 1.07 21.49
N ASP A 369 -12.54 0.88 20.74
CA ASP A 369 -13.95 1.06 21.15
C ASP A 369 -14.38 2.48 21.57
N SER A 370 -14.17 3.49 20.73
CA SER A 370 -14.85 4.77 20.96
C SER A 370 -16.31 4.71 20.50
N LYS A 371 -17.22 4.89 21.46
CA LYS A 371 -18.66 5.14 21.24
C LYS A 371 -18.95 6.50 20.59
N GLU A 372 -17.90 7.28 20.39
CA GLU A 372 -17.93 8.65 19.92
C GLU A 372 -17.11 8.78 18.63
N ASP A 373 -17.53 9.68 17.76
CA ASP A 373 -16.73 10.16 16.65
C ASP A 373 -15.55 10.97 17.19
N LYS A 374 -14.45 10.99 16.44
CA LYS A 374 -13.26 11.77 16.76
C LYS A 374 -12.95 12.73 15.64
N ILE A 375 -12.82 14.01 15.96
CA ILE A 375 -12.31 15.03 15.05
C ILE A 375 -10.83 15.21 15.34
N GLN A 376 -10.03 15.21 14.28
CA GLN A 376 -8.68 15.75 14.29
C GLN A 376 -8.67 17.07 13.50
N PHE A 377 -8.23 18.13 14.17
CA PHE A 377 -8.07 19.45 13.58
C PHE A 377 -6.70 19.60 12.93
N ILE A 378 -6.57 20.55 12.00
CA ILE A 378 -5.30 20.84 11.30
C ILE A 378 -4.16 21.21 12.26
N ASN A 379 -4.48 21.88 13.37
CA ASN A 379 -3.53 22.21 14.44
C ASN A 379 -3.15 21.00 15.32
N GLY A 380 -3.60 19.79 14.96
CA GLY A 380 -3.30 18.56 15.68
C GLY A 380 -4.22 18.26 16.86
N ASP A 381 -5.04 19.21 17.31
CA ASP A 381 -6.00 18.99 18.40
C ASP A 381 -6.97 17.86 18.04
N LYS A 382 -7.32 17.05 19.03
CA LYS A 382 -8.32 15.99 18.91
C LYS A 382 -9.51 16.29 19.82
N VAL A 383 -10.72 16.06 19.34
CA VAL A 383 -11.94 16.20 20.16
C VAL A 383 -12.88 15.04 19.87
N SER A 384 -13.37 14.40 20.94
CA SER A 384 -14.37 13.34 20.87
C SER A 384 -15.79 13.89 21.05
N GLY A 385 -16.76 13.27 20.39
CA GLY A 385 -18.16 13.71 20.40
C GLY A 385 -18.97 13.06 19.28
N LYS A 386 -20.01 13.73 18.79
CA LYS A 386 -20.85 13.25 17.69
C LYS A 386 -20.99 14.31 16.59
N VAL A 387 -20.62 13.95 15.37
CA VAL A 387 -20.89 14.78 14.18
C VAL A 387 -22.39 14.75 13.93
N LYS A 388 -23.05 15.91 14.08
CA LYS A 388 -24.48 16.08 13.80
C LYS A 388 -24.75 16.40 12.36
N SER A 389 -23.93 17.27 11.77
CA SER A 389 -24.07 17.64 10.37
C SER A 389 -22.81 18.25 9.79
N ILE A 390 -22.66 18.13 8.48
CA ILE A 390 -21.70 18.90 7.68
C ILE A 390 -22.50 19.58 6.58
N GLY A 391 -22.34 20.89 6.40
CA GLY A 391 -23.01 21.62 5.33
C GLY A 391 -22.63 23.10 5.36
N ASN A 392 -22.70 23.79 4.22
CA ASN A 392 -22.36 25.21 4.12
C ASN A 392 -20.99 25.56 4.72
N SER A 393 -19.99 24.69 4.49
CA SER A 393 -18.62 24.82 5.04
C SER A 393 -18.51 24.79 6.57
N VAL A 394 -19.56 24.39 7.28
CA VAL A 394 -19.59 24.25 8.74
C VAL A 394 -19.96 22.83 9.14
N MET A 395 -19.24 22.30 10.12
CA MET A 395 -19.53 21.05 10.81
C MET A 395 -20.12 21.36 12.19
N LYS A 396 -21.27 20.76 12.50
CA LYS A 396 -21.85 20.80 13.85
C LYS A 396 -21.41 19.56 14.59
N PHE A 397 -20.69 19.75 15.69
CA PHE A 397 -20.11 18.67 16.48
C PHE A 397 -20.55 18.77 17.93
N GLU A 398 -21.30 17.78 18.40
CA GLU A 398 -21.80 17.73 19.78
C GLU A 398 -20.78 17.03 20.68
N THR A 399 -20.24 17.75 21.66
CA THR A 399 -19.43 17.18 22.74
C THR A 399 -20.30 17.02 23.99
N SER A 400 -19.79 16.38 25.03
CA SER A 400 -20.46 16.25 26.33
C SER A 400 -20.75 17.60 27.02
N TYR A 401 -20.06 18.67 26.63
CA TYR A 401 -20.19 20.00 27.23
C TYR A 401 -21.00 20.99 26.38
N ALA A 402 -20.85 20.95 25.05
CA ALA A 402 -21.49 21.89 24.14
C ALA A 402 -21.51 21.37 22.69
N THR A 403 -22.40 21.95 21.87
CA THR A 403 -22.34 21.83 20.41
C THR A 403 -21.41 22.89 19.84
N LEU A 404 -20.37 22.45 19.14
CA LEU A 404 -19.39 23.28 18.46
C LEU A 404 -19.80 23.48 16.99
N GLU A 405 -19.69 24.71 16.49
CA GLU A 405 -19.74 25.00 15.06
C GLU A 405 -18.30 25.17 14.55
N VAL A 406 -17.83 24.16 13.83
CA VAL A 406 -16.46 24.03 13.37
C VAL A 406 -16.38 24.33 11.87
N PRO A 407 -15.60 25.32 11.42
CA PRO A 407 -15.32 25.48 9.99
C PRO A 407 -14.69 24.21 9.43
N VAL A 408 -15.29 23.64 8.38
CA VAL A 408 -14.84 22.38 7.76
C VAL A 408 -13.40 22.47 7.29
N GLU A 409 -12.96 23.66 6.90
CA GLU A 409 -11.58 23.92 6.50
C GLU A 409 -10.55 23.71 7.60
N ARG A 410 -10.95 23.70 8.88
CA ARG A 410 -10.07 23.44 10.04
C ARG A 410 -10.03 21.96 10.42
N VAL A 411 -10.87 21.13 9.80
CA VAL A 411 -10.97 19.71 10.07
C VAL A 411 -10.02 18.97 9.14
N MET A 412 -9.03 18.29 9.71
CA MET A 412 -8.14 17.41 8.96
C MET A 412 -8.79 16.06 8.72
N ARG A 413 -9.40 15.47 9.75
CA ARG A 413 -9.99 14.14 9.69
C ARG A 413 -11.14 14.00 10.67
N VAL A 414 -12.11 13.16 10.32
CA VAL A 414 -13.15 12.64 11.19
C VAL A 414 -13.07 11.12 11.16
N ASP A 415 -12.86 10.50 12.31
CA ASP A 415 -13.01 9.06 12.49
C ASP A 415 -14.38 8.78 13.11
N MET A 416 -15.16 7.90 12.47
CA MET A 416 -16.51 7.57 12.91
C MET A 416 -16.47 6.58 14.09
N ALA A 417 -17.45 6.67 14.99
CA ALA A 417 -17.59 5.70 16.08
C ALA A 417 -17.69 4.26 15.56
N GLY A 418 -16.84 3.36 16.07
CA GLY A 418 -16.76 1.98 15.60
C GLY A 418 -17.99 1.12 15.91
N GLU A 419 -18.67 1.40 17.03
CA GLU A 419 -19.86 0.66 17.49
C GLU A 419 -21.07 0.82 16.54
N GLU A 420 -21.17 1.97 15.84
CA GLU A 420 -22.22 2.24 14.86
C GLU A 420 -21.85 1.74 13.45
N MET A 421 -20.66 1.14 13.27
CA MET A 421 -20.17 0.76 11.95
C MET A 421 -20.80 -0.54 11.44
N GLU A 422 -21.48 -0.44 10.30
CA GLU A 422 -22.06 -1.57 9.60
C GLU A 422 -21.01 -2.26 8.74
N ARG A 423 -21.03 -3.59 8.75
CA ARG A 423 -20.15 -4.41 7.91
C ARG A 423 -20.82 -4.66 6.57
N ALA A 424 -20.23 -4.13 5.50
CA ALA A 424 -20.65 -4.45 4.14
C ALA A 424 -20.57 -5.97 3.91
N ARG A 425 -21.63 -6.53 3.31
CA ARG A 425 -21.67 -7.95 2.96
C ARG A 425 -20.74 -8.21 1.79
N ARG A 426 -20.12 -9.39 1.81
CA ARG A 426 -19.28 -9.88 0.72
C ARG A 426 -20.12 -10.84 -0.11
N ASN A 427 -20.33 -10.52 -1.38
CA ASN A 427 -21.03 -11.38 -2.31
C ASN A 427 -20.04 -12.07 -3.24
N LYS A 428 -20.41 -13.26 -3.71
CA LYS A 428 -19.57 -14.07 -4.59
C LYS A 428 -19.15 -13.33 -5.86
N ASN A 429 -20.04 -12.51 -6.40
CA ASN A 429 -19.86 -11.82 -7.69
C ASN A 429 -19.38 -10.37 -7.50
N ASP A 430 -18.93 -9.99 -6.31
CA ASP A 430 -18.39 -8.66 -6.09
C ASP A 430 -17.17 -8.43 -6.99
N VAL A 431 -17.22 -7.34 -7.75
CA VAL A 431 -16.16 -6.85 -8.60
C VAL A 431 -15.55 -5.62 -7.93
N ARG A 432 -14.23 -5.62 -7.78
CA ARG A 432 -13.51 -4.44 -7.28
C ARG A 432 -13.01 -3.60 -8.45
N VAL A 433 -13.52 -2.38 -8.53
CA VAL A 433 -13.18 -1.40 -9.57
C VAL A 433 -12.21 -0.38 -9.00
N HIS A 434 -11.00 -0.33 -9.54
CA HIS A 434 -9.98 0.66 -9.25
C HIS A 434 -10.13 1.86 -10.17
N PHE A 435 -10.09 3.06 -9.62
CA PHE A 435 -10.12 4.29 -10.44
C PHE A 435 -8.74 4.60 -11.01
N ARG A 436 -8.68 5.32 -12.14
CA ARG A 436 -7.45 5.91 -12.73
C ARG A 436 -6.94 7.08 -11.88
N GLY A 437 -6.60 6.79 -10.63
CA GLY A 437 -6.28 7.75 -9.60
C GLY A 437 -6.27 7.07 -8.24
N VAL A 438 -6.88 7.71 -7.23
CA VAL A 438 -6.92 7.17 -5.88
C VAL A 438 -8.28 6.54 -5.60
N GLY A 439 -8.23 5.32 -5.05
CA GLY A 439 -9.38 4.63 -4.50
C GLY A 439 -9.89 3.48 -5.35
N ALA A 440 -10.78 2.72 -4.73
CA ALA A 440 -11.47 1.60 -5.34
C ALA A 440 -12.86 1.49 -4.74
N VAL A 441 -13.78 0.92 -5.51
CA VAL A 441 -15.13 0.56 -5.06
C VAL A 441 -15.39 -0.90 -5.35
N THR A 442 -16.11 -1.55 -4.45
CA THR A 442 -16.56 -2.93 -4.55
C THR A 442 -18.04 -2.93 -4.88
N LEU A 443 -18.41 -3.57 -5.99
CA LEU A 443 -19.75 -3.54 -6.57
C LEU A 443 -20.21 -4.94 -6.95
N ASP A 444 -21.49 -5.24 -6.70
CA ASP A 444 -22.20 -6.24 -7.46
C ASP A 444 -22.39 -5.71 -8.90
N LEU A 445 -21.74 -6.35 -9.87
CA LEU A 445 -21.74 -5.91 -11.27
C LEU A 445 -23.07 -6.28 -11.92
N VAL A 446 -23.87 -5.27 -12.26
CA VAL A 446 -25.15 -5.46 -12.95
C VAL A 446 -24.93 -5.60 -14.44
N ASN A 447 -24.26 -4.63 -15.06
CA ASN A 447 -23.84 -4.69 -16.45
C ASN A 447 -22.74 -3.67 -16.76
N LEU A 448 -22.16 -3.80 -17.94
CA LEU A 448 -21.31 -2.80 -18.58
C LEU A 448 -21.72 -2.73 -20.04
N GLN A 449 -22.33 -1.62 -20.44
CA GLN A 449 -22.77 -1.36 -21.81
C GLN A 449 -22.51 0.11 -22.15
N ASP A 450 -22.22 0.39 -23.42
CA ASP A 450 -22.03 1.76 -23.93
C ASP A 450 -21.00 2.58 -23.11
N GLY A 451 -19.94 1.92 -22.66
CA GLY A 451 -18.88 2.55 -21.87
C GLY A 451 -19.31 2.97 -20.44
N THR A 452 -20.44 2.49 -19.95
CA THR A 452 -20.92 2.74 -18.58
C THR A 452 -21.08 1.42 -17.82
N LEU A 453 -20.42 1.33 -16.67
CA LEU A 453 -20.57 0.24 -15.72
C LEU A 453 -21.70 0.58 -14.75
N LYS A 454 -22.72 -0.27 -14.68
CA LYS A 454 -23.76 -0.24 -13.64
C LYS A 454 -23.45 -1.28 -12.59
N GLY A 455 -23.43 -0.86 -11.33
CA GLY A 455 -23.24 -1.77 -10.21
C GLY A 455 -23.99 -1.33 -8.97
N ARG A 456 -23.98 -2.19 -7.95
CA ARG A 456 -24.57 -1.91 -6.65
C ARG A 456 -23.54 -2.16 -5.55
N SER A 457 -23.27 -1.15 -4.73
CA SER A 457 -22.49 -1.29 -3.51
C SER A 457 -23.40 -1.55 -2.31
N GLU A 458 -22.96 -2.40 -1.40
CA GLU A 458 -23.60 -2.53 -0.08
C GLU A 458 -23.45 -1.25 0.76
N ASN A 459 -22.42 -0.43 0.51
CA ASN A 459 -22.15 0.78 1.29
C ASN A 459 -22.97 2.00 0.84
N PHE A 460 -23.32 2.08 -0.45
CA PHE A 460 -23.93 3.29 -1.04
C PHE A 460 -24.98 3.03 -2.13
N GLY A 461 -25.39 1.78 -2.36
CA GLY A 461 -26.44 1.44 -3.30
C GLY A 461 -26.00 1.47 -4.77
N GLU A 462 -26.93 1.76 -5.67
CA GLU A 462 -26.67 1.76 -7.12
C GLU A 462 -25.74 2.91 -7.54
N VAL A 463 -24.85 2.62 -8.49
CA VAL A 463 -23.90 3.58 -9.06
C VAL A 463 -23.73 3.35 -10.55
N LEU A 464 -23.47 4.43 -11.28
CA LEU A 464 -23.12 4.42 -12.70
C LEU A 464 -21.72 4.99 -12.85
N LEU A 465 -20.79 4.20 -13.36
CA LEU A 465 -19.39 4.57 -13.52
C LEU A 465 -19.01 4.58 -15.00
N PRO A 466 -18.60 5.73 -15.56
CA PRO A 466 -17.97 5.76 -16.87
C PRO A 466 -16.71 4.88 -16.89
N ILE A 467 -16.58 4.00 -17.88
CA ILE A 467 -15.46 3.03 -17.94
C ILE A 467 -14.09 3.72 -18.06
N ASN A 468 -14.06 4.95 -18.57
CA ASN A 468 -12.84 5.73 -18.71
C ASN A 468 -12.24 6.16 -17.35
N VAL A 469 -13.03 6.19 -16.27
CA VAL A 469 -12.50 6.45 -14.92
C VAL A 469 -11.94 5.20 -14.25
N CYS A 470 -12.20 4.02 -14.83
CA CYS A 470 -11.73 2.73 -14.33
C CYS A 470 -10.34 2.41 -14.89
N GLU A 471 -9.42 2.00 -14.02
CA GLU A 471 -8.09 1.50 -14.37
C GLU A 471 -8.07 -0.03 -14.43
N THR A 472 -8.64 -0.66 -13.42
CA THR A 472 -8.62 -2.12 -13.25
C THR A 472 -9.93 -2.60 -12.65
N MET A 473 -10.43 -3.74 -13.13
CA MET A 473 -11.55 -4.47 -12.55
C MET A 473 -11.03 -5.83 -12.07
N GLU A 474 -11.09 -6.09 -10.77
CA GLU A 474 -10.76 -7.40 -10.18
C GLU A 474 -12.04 -8.21 -9.94
N PHE A 475 -12.04 -9.46 -10.38
CA PHE A 475 -13.12 -10.43 -10.24
C PHE A 475 -12.67 -11.54 -9.29
N ASN A 476 -13.63 -12.29 -8.72
CA ASN A 476 -13.34 -13.39 -7.81
C ASN A 476 -12.45 -12.97 -6.62
N ILE A 477 -12.70 -11.77 -6.07
CA ILE A 477 -11.82 -11.10 -5.08
C ILE A 477 -11.76 -11.75 -3.69
N TYR A 478 -12.46 -12.88 -3.50
CA TYR A 478 -12.56 -13.60 -2.23
C TYR A 478 -12.08 -15.06 -2.30
N THR A 479 -11.70 -15.58 -3.47
CA THR A 479 -11.32 -16.99 -3.62
C THR A 479 -9.92 -17.32 -3.08
N ASP A 480 -9.06 -16.33 -2.85
CA ASP A 480 -7.67 -16.53 -2.34
C ASP A 480 -7.57 -16.69 -0.80
N LYS A 481 -8.66 -17.03 -0.11
CA LYS A 481 -8.68 -17.10 1.38
C LYS A 481 -8.95 -18.50 1.97
N GLN A 482 -8.84 -19.55 1.18
CA GLN A 482 -9.19 -20.90 1.64
C GLN A 482 -8.00 -21.85 1.87
N ASP A 483 -6.76 -21.42 1.61
CA ASP A 483 -5.58 -22.30 1.68
C ASP A 483 -4.62 -22.04 2.87
N ASP A 484 -4.96 -21.17 3.83
CA ASP A 484 -4.07 -20.81 4.96
C ASP A 484 -4.58 -21.27 6.36
N ASP A 485 -5.64 -22.08 6.44
CA ASP A 485 -6.21 -22.55 7.73
C ASP A 485 -6.02 -24.05 8.03
N ASP A 486 -5.20 -24.78 7.25
CA ASP A 486 -4.79 -26.15 7.57
C ASP A 486 -3.25 -26.29 7.47
N ASP A 487 -2.54 -25.96 8.56
CA ASP A 487 -1.43 -26.74 9.14
C ASP A 487 -0.90 -26.11 10.45
#